data_AF-A0A951LZR1-F1
#
_entry.id   AF-A0A951LZR1-F1
#
_cell.length_a   1.000
_cell.length_b   1.000
_cell.length_c   1.000
_cell.angle_alpha   90.00
_cell.angle_beta   90.00
_cell.angle_gamma   90.00
#
_symmetry.space_group_name_H-M   'P 1'
#
loop_
_entity.id
_entity.type
_entity.pdbx_description
1 polymer ?
#
loop_
_entity_poly.entity_id
_entity_poly.type
_entity_poly.pdbx_seq_one_letter_code
_entity_poly.pdbx_strand_id
1 'polypeptide(L)'
;MSQSQGGAAQEESGGGGGREQSHFRQSGQGRMGAERGGSLRQKGGIGMVLRRAEEFDLTDKQQDKLNRMRTDFELEKVDLLAALSKAKIIFRSVIRDLDSPEQKVMEAIDNLASAESELRKMRYRHMKQTHAVLSGKQLGSLKAFHKQQKNEKVKRLRLARQENRG
;
A
#
# COMPACT_ATOMS: atom_id res chain seq x y z
N MET A 1 27.89 61.61 -20.97
CA MET A 1 26.60 61.99 -21.55
C MET A 1 26.70 61.83 -23.07
N SER A 2 26.04 60.85 -23.65
CA SER A 2 25.68 60.89 -25.07
C SER A 2 24.54 59.90 -25.31
N GLN A 3 23.42 60.46 -25.74
CA GLN A 3 22.21 59.76 -26.16
C GLN A 3 22.42 59.14 -27.55
N SER A 4 21.77 58.01 -27.83
CA SER A 4 21.34 57.66 -29.17
C SER A 4 20.14 56.72 -29.06
N GLN A 5 19.05 57.19 -29.67
CA GLN A 5 17.74 56.56 -29.78
C GLN A 5 17.69 55.63 -31.00
N GLY A 6 16.68 54.76 -31.03
CA GLY A 6 15.87 54.57 -32.25
C GLY A 6 15.77 53.14 -32.77
N GLY A 7 14.53 52.66 -32.92
CA GLY A 7 14.19 51.57 -33.83
C GLY A 7 13.02 50.70 -33.40
N ALA A 8 11.79 51.12 -33.75
CA ALA A 8 10.56 50.34 -33.67
C ALA A 8 10.05 50.06 -35.11
N ALA A 9 9.56 48.83 -35.35
CA ALA A 9 8.51 48.42 -36.33
C ALA A 9 8.46 46.87 -36.27
N GLN A 10 7.40 46.18 -35.83
CA GLN A 10 6.05 45.95 -36.39
C GLN A 10 6.00 45.25 -37.76
N GLU A 11 5.35 44.07 -37.77
CA GLU A 11 4.44 43.44 -38.77
C GLU A 11 4.51 41.91 -38.55
N GLU A 12 3.55 41.27 -37.88
CA GLU A 12 2.25 40.76 -38.35
C GLU A 12 2.30 39.75 -39.52
N SER A 13 1.61 38.61 -39.27
CA SER A 13 0.86 37.79 -40.23
C SER A 13 1.26 36.31 -40.24
N GLY A 14 0.29 35.44 -39.98
CA GLY A 14 0.42 34.00 -40.15
C GLY A 14 -0.63 33.18 -39.42
N GLY A 15 -1.90 33.37 -39.77
CA GLY A 15 -2.99 32.50 -39.33
C GLY A 15 -3.00 31.12 -40.01
N GLY A 16 -3.74 30.19 -39.42
CA GLY A 16 -4.04 28.86 -39.93
C GLY A 16 -3.87 27.82 -38.82
N GLY A 17 -4.90 27.27 -38.20
CA GLY A 17 -6.02 26.59 -38.85
C GLY A 17 -5.74 25.09 -38.84
N GLY A 18 -6.00 24.44 -37.71
CA GLY A 18 -5.73 23.01 -37.54
C GLY A 18 -6.40 22.45 -36.29
N ARG A 19 -7.74 22.41 -36.29
CA ARG A 19 -8.51 21.53 -35.40
C ARG A 19 -8.23 20.08 -35.83
N GLU A 20 -7.19 19.47 -35.29
CA GLU A 20 -7.04 18.02 -35.33
C GLU A 20 -7.84 17.39 -34.19
N GLN A 21 -8.82 16.64 -34.63
CA GLN A 21 -9.68 15.78 -33.86
C GLN A 21 -8.86 14.67 -33.18
N SER A 22 -9.11 14.50 -31.88
CA SER A 22 -9.26 13.21 -31.22
C SER A 22 -8.41 12.04 -31.74
N HIS A 23 -7.21 11.87 -31.19
CA HIS A 23 -6.68 10.54 -30.90
C HIS A 23 -5.98 10.56 -29.53
N PHE A 24 -6.80 10.73 -28.49
CA PHE A 24 -6.45 10.27 -27.16
C PHE A 24 -6.21 8.76 -27.28
N ARG A 25 -4.94 8.36 -27.37
CA ARG A 25 -4.52 6.95 -27.38
C ARG A 25 -4.85 6.35 -26.01
N GLN A 26 -6.10 5.94 -25.87
CA GLN A 26 -6.60 4.98 -24.91
C GLN A 26 -6.22 3.58 -25.41
N SER A 27 -4.94 3.23 -25.39
CA SER A 27 -4.50 1.88 -25.73
C SER A 27 -3.19 1.58 -25.02
N GLY A 28 -3.36 1.04 -23.83
CA GLY A 28 -2.29 0.67 -22.95
C GLY A 28 -2.82 0.63 -21.54
N GLN A 29 -3.78 -0.25 -21.28
CA GLN A 29 -3.97 -0.84 -19.97
C GLN A 29 -2.65 -1.52 -19.60
N GLY A 30 -1.66 -0.71 -19.24
CA GLY A 30 -0.52 -1.14 -18.48
C GLY A 30 -1.12 -1.85 -17.30
N ARG A 31 -0.79 -3.13 -17.21
CA ARG A 31 -0.86 -3.95 -16.01
C ARG A 31 -0.03 -3.25 -14.94
N MET A 32 -0.52 -2.10 -14.46
CA MET A 32 -0.08 -1.42 -13.26
C MET A 32 -0.14 -2.50 -12.20
N GLY A 33 1.05 -2.77 -11.66
CA GLY A 33 1.37 -3.95 -10.90
C GLY A 33 0.17 -4.45 -10.12
N ALA A 34 -0.28 -5.65 -10.47
CA ALA A 34 -0.61 -6.58 -9.44
C ALA A 34 0.65 -6.69 -8.57
N GLU A 35 0.83 -5.74 -7.66
CA GLU A 35 1.43 -5.95 -6.36
C GLU A 35 0.62 -7.11 -5.78
N ARG A 36 1.00 -8.33 -6.18
CA ARG A 36 0.59 -9.60 -5.60
C ARG A 36 1.18 -9.75 -4.19
N GLY A 37 1.45 -8.64 -3.50
CA GLY A 37 1.43 -8.55 -2.05
C GLY A 37 -0.03 -8.60 -1.62
N GLY A 38 -0.58 -9.82 -1.54
CA GLY A 38 -2.00 -10.06 -1.32
C GLY A 38 -2.61 -9.10 -0.30
N SER A 39 -3.53 -8.26 -0.76
CA SER A 39 -4.50 -7.56 0.08
C SER A 39 -3.89 -6.91 1.33
N LEU A 40 -3.32 -5.72 1.15
CA LEU A 40 -3.14 -4.73 2.23
C LEU A 40 -4.46 -4.36 2.95
N ARG A 41 -5.61 -4.93 2.57
CA ARG A 41 -6.81 -4.99 3.43
C ARG A 41 -6.54 -5.98 4.57
N GLN A 42 -6.06 -5.44 5.69
CA GLN A 42 -5.94 -6.08 7.01
C GLN A 42 -7.08 -7.07 7.26
N LYS A 43 -6.81 -8.36 7.10
CA LYS A 43 -7.61 -9.40 7.77
C LYS A 43 -7.07 -9.52 9.18
N GLY A 44 -7.87 -9.18 10.19
CA GLY A 44 -7.52 -9.43 11.59
C GLY A 44 -6.70 -8.35 12.31
N GLY A 45 -6.69 -7.10 11.84
CA GLY A 45 -6.10 -5.97 12.58
C GLY A 45 -7.06 -5.37 13.61
N ILE A 46 -6.55 -4.51 14.50
CA ILE A 46 -7.33 -3.79 15.53
C ILE A 46 -8.60 -3.15 14.94
N GLY A 47 -8.47 -2.49 13.79
CA GLY A 47 -9.62 -1.82 13.16
C GLY A 47 -10.76 -2.76 12.79
N MET A 48 -10.50 -4.05 12.56
CA MET A 48 -11.55 -5.04 12.34
C MET A 48 -12.27 -5.41 13.64
N VAL A 49 -11.49 -5.63 14.70
CA VAL A 49 -12.01 -5.96 16.04
C VAL A 49 -12.88 -4.83 16.58
N LEU A 50 -12.43 -3.57 16.47
CA LEU A 50 -13.20 -2.39 16.89
C LEU A 50 -14.48 -2.19 16.09
N ARG A 51 -14.49 -2.43 14.76
CA ARG A 51 -15.71 -2.33 13.94
C ARG A 51 -16.78 -3.36 14.29
N ARG A 52 -16.41 -4.39 15.06
CA ARG A 52 -17.29 -5.48 15.51
C ARG A 52 -17.27 -5.59 17.02
N ALA A 53 -17.15 -4.46 17.71
CA ALA A 53 -17.04 -4.42 19.16
C ALA A 53 -18.22 -5.11 19.84
N GLU A 54 -19.44 -4.87 19.34
CA GLU A 54 -20.66 -5.51 19.82
C GLU A 54 -20.66 -7.02 19.57
N GLU A 55 -20.30 -7.48 18.37
CA GLU A 55 -20.27 -8.92 18.05
C GLU A 55 -19.26 -9.71 18.90
N PHE A 56 -18.23 -9.04 19.40
CA PHE A 56 -17.21 -9.63 20.26
C PHE A 56 -17.39 -9.25 21.74
N ASP A 57 -18.53 -8.67 22.14
CA ASP A 57 -18.79 -8.23 23.52
C ASP A 57 -17.62 -7.45 24.14
N LEU A 58 -17.04 -6.49 23.39
CA LEU A 58 -15.89 -5.72 23.88
C LEU A 58 -16.35 -4.70 24.93
N THR A 59 -15.72 -4.73 26.09
CA THR A 59 -15.94 -3.71 27.13
C THR A 59 -15.40 -2.35 26.68
N ASP A 60 -15.96 -1.26 27.19
CA ASP A 60 -15.49 0.11 26.89
C ASP A 60 -13.99 0.27 27.17
N LYS A 61 -13.51 -0.30 28.29
CA LYS A 61 -12.08 -0.31 28.65
C LYS A 61 -11.21 -1.02 27.61
N GLN A 62 -11.70 -2.11 27.02
CA GLN A 62 -10.98 -2.81 25.93
C GLN A 62 -11.00 -1.98 24.65
N GLN A 63 -12.14 -1.37 24.31
CA GLN A 63 -12.27 -0.52 23.13
C GLN A 63 -11.33 0.69 23.20
N ASP A 64 -11.30 1.38 24.35
CA ASP A 64 -10.38 2.50 24.59
C ASP A 64 -8.92 2.10 24.45
N LYS A 65 -8.54 0.97 25.05
CA LYS A 65 -7.17 0.45 24.95
C LYS A 65 -6.81 0.11 23.51
N LEU A 66 -7.70 -0.56 22.79
CA LEU A 66 -7.51 -0.90 21.38
C LEU A 66 -7.43 0.36 20.49
N ASN A 67 -8.23 1.39 20.77
CA ASN A 67 -8.18 2.67 20.06
C ASN A 67 -6.83 3.37 20.24
N ARG A 68 -6.27 3.40 21.45
CA ARG A 68 -4.93 3.97 21.70
C ARG A 68 -3.85 3.19 20.94
N MET A 69 -3.85 1.87 21.07
CA MET A 69 -2.92 0.99 20.36
C MET A 69 -3.01 1.15 18.84
N ARG A 70 -4.21 1.40 18.29
CA ARG A 70 -4.41 1.61 16.86
C ARG A 70 -3.59 2.80 16.35
N THR A 71 -3.57 3.91 17.08
CA THR A 71 -2.82 5.10 16.68
C THR A 71 -1.32 4.80 16.67
N ASP A 72 -0.79 4.20 17.73
CA ASP A 72 0.62 3.83 17.82
C ASP A 72 1.03 2.86 16.70
N PHE A 73 0.16 1.90 16.40
CA PHE A 73 0.39 0.91 15.35
C PHE A 73 0.40 1.53 13.95
N GLU A 74 -0.48 2.49 13.68
CA GLU A 74 -0.49 3.18 12.40
C GLU A 74 0.73 4.11 12.25
N LEU A 75 1.19 4.76 13.31
CA LEU A 75 2.44 5.54 13.30
C LEU A 75 3.64 4.64 12.98
N GLU A 76 3.84 3.54 13.73
CA GLU A 76 4.93 2.59 13.47
C GLU A 76 4.88 2.04 12.03
N LYS A 77 3.67 1.77 11.52
CA LYS A 77 3.48 1.29 10.16
C LYS A 77 3.86 2.34 9.13
N VAL A 78 3.53 3.61 9.33
CA VAL A 78 3.93 4.71 8.43
C VAL A 78 5.45 4.79 8.35
N ASP A 79 6.13 4.73 9.50
CA ASP A 79 7.59 4.79 9.56
C ASP A 79 8.25 3.62 8.82
N LEU A 80 7.76 2.39 9.04
CA LEU A 80 8.27 1.20 8.35
C LEU A 80 7.98 1.21 6.85
N LEU A 81 6.83 1.76 6.42
CA LEU A 81 6.52 1.95 5.00
C LEU A 81 7.44 2.98 4.36
N ALA A 82 7.75 4.07 5.07
CA ALA A 82 8.71 5.06 4.60
C ALA A 82 10.12 4.45 4.47
N ALA A 83 10.55 3.64 5.44
CA ALA A 83 11.81 2.92 5.38
C ALA A 83 11.87 1.94 4.19
N LEU A 84 10.81 1.16 3.96
CA LEU A 84 10.70 0.29 2.80
C LEU A 84 10.75 1.08 1.48
N SER A 85 10.06 2.21 1.41
CA SER A 85 10.07 3.07 0.22
C SER A 85 11.48 3.57 -0.10
N LYS A 86 12.21 4.05 0.92
CA LYS A 86 13.62 4.45 0.80
C LYS A 86 14.49 3.30 0.29
N ALA A 87 14.38 2.11 0.89
CA ALA A 87 15.13 0.93 0.46
C ALA A 87 14.84 0.54 -0.99
N LYS A 88 13.57 0.60 -1.42
CA LYS A 88 13.18 0.37 -2.83
C LYS A 88 13.80 1.40 -3.79
N ILE A 89 13.83 2.68 -3.42
CA ILE A 89 14.43 3.73 -4.24
C ILE A 89 15.94 3.49 -4.39
N ILE A 90 16.64 3.21 -3.29
CA ILE A 90 18.08 2.93 -3.29
C ILE A 90 18.38 1.70 -4.14
N PHE A 91 17.67 0.58 -3.92
CA PHE A 91 17.84 -0.62 -4.72
C PHE A 91 17.66 -0.35 -6.22
N ARG A 92 16.58 0.35 -6.62
CA ARG A 92 16.35 0.73 -8.02
C ARG A 92 17.43 1.62 -8.60
N SER A 93 18.03 2.49 -7.78
CA SER A 93 19.13 3.36 -8.19
C SER A 93 20.39 2.54 -8.48
N VAL A 94 20.76 1.64 -7.57
CA VAL A 94 21.98 0.83 -7.66
C VAL A 94 21.90 -0.16 -8.83
N ILE A 95 20.77 -0.84 -9.03
CA ILE A 95 20.65 -1.82 -10.14
C ILE A 95 20.58 -1.18 -11.54
N ARG A 96 20.29 0.12 -11.63
CA ARG A 96 20.21 0.83 -12.91
C ARG A 96 21.60 1.28 -13.38
N ASP A 97 22.50 1.51 -12.43
CA ASP A 97 23.88 1.87 -12.69
C ASP A 97 24.67 0.62 -13.09
N LEU A 98 25.12 0.56 -14.34
CA LEU A 98 25.85 -0.60 -14.88
C LEU A 98 27.24 -0.76 -14.27
N ASP A 99 27.80 0.33 -13.73
CA ASP A 99 29.14 0.35 -13.13
C ASP A 99 29.08 0.12 -11.61
N SER A 100 27.88 -0.08 -11.04
CA SER A 100 27.73 -0.31 -9.61
C SER A 100 28.42 -1.63 -9.19
N PRO A 101 29.33 -1.59 -8.21
CA PRO A 101 29.99 -2.80 -7.70
C PRO A 101 28.97 -3.82 -7.20
N GLU A 102 29.21 -5.11 -7.48
CA GLU A 102 28.32 -6.21 -7.06
C GLU A 102 28.02 -6.17 -5.55
N GLN A 103 29.02 -5.86 -4.72
CA GLN A 103 28.85 -5.71 -3.28
C GLN A 103 27.76 -4.68 -2.92
N LYS A 104 27.70 -3.53 -3.60
CA LYS A 104 26.68 -2.50 -3.34
C LYS A 104 25.28 -3.00 -3.74
N VAL A 105 25.19 -3.79 -4.79
CA VAL A 105 23.92 -4.42 -5.22
C VAL A 105 23.43 -5.37 -4.13
N MET A 106 24.31 -6.24 -3.63
CA MET A 106 23.97 -7.20 -2.56
C MET A 106 23.55 -6.49 -1.27
N GLU A 107 24.28 -5.45 -0.85
CA GLU A 107 23.89 -4.63 0.31
C GLU A 107 22.50 -3.98 0.13
N ALA A 108 22.18 -3.50 -1.09
CA ALA A 108 20.87 -2.94 -1.38
C ALA A 108 19.74 -3.99 -1.35
N ILE A 109 20.02 -5.23 -1.80
CA ILE A 109 19.09 -6.37 -1.70
C ILE A 109 18.81 -6.70 -0.24
N ASP A 110 19.86 -6.83 0.59
CA ASP A 110 19.72 -7.17 2.00
C ASP A 110 18.95 -6.09 2.77
N ASN A 111 19.22 -4.82 2.49
CA ASN A 111 18.48 -3.70 3.07
C ASN A 111 16.99 -3.73 2.70
N LEU A 112 16.68 -4.01 1.42
CA LEU A 112 15.29 -4.16 0.97
C LEU A 112 14.59 -5.34 1.66
N ALA A 113 15.25 -6.51 1.71
CA ALA A 113 14.73 -7.70 2.37
C ALA A 113 14.49 -7.47 3.87
N SER A 114 15.41 -6.79 4.54
CA SER A 114 15.28 -6.39 5.95
C SER A 114 14.06 -5.51 6.18
N ALA A 115 13.87 -4.45 5.38
CA ALA A 115 12.72 -3.56 5.50
C ALA A 115 11.38 -4.27 5.28
N GLU A 116 11.31 -5.21 4.33
CA GLU A 116 10.11 -6.04 4.14
C GLU A 116 9.85 -6.98 5.32
N SER A 117 10.91 -7.56 5.88
CA SER A 117 10.83 -8.44 7.05
C SER A 117 10.28 -7.70 8.26
N GLU A 118 10.75 -6.48 8.52
CA GLU A 118 10.28 -5.66 9.64
C GLU A 118 8.78 -5.36 9.57
N LEU A 119 8.22 -5.10 8.37
CA LEU A 119 6.77 -4.96 8.21
C LEU A 119 6.01 -6.24 8.57
N ARG A 120 6.55 -7.42 8.26
CA ARG A 120 5.94 -8.71 8.61
C ARG A 120 6.01 -8.95 10.12
N LYS A 121 7.16 -8.65 10.75
CA LYS A 121 7.35 -8.75 12.20
C LYS A 121 6.41 -7.81 12.95
N MET A 122 6.33 -6.54 12.54
CA MET A 122 5.41 -5.54 13.10
C MET A 122 3.96 -6.05 13.08
N ARG A 123 3.49 -6.57 11.95
CA ARG A 123 2.12 -7.12 11.84
C ARG A 123 1.86 -8.24 12.85
N TYR A 124 2.82 -9.15 13.01
CA TYR A 124 2.71 -10.23 14.00
C TYR A 124 2.69 -9.67 15.44
N ARG A 125 3.57 -8.72 15.77
CA ARG A 125 3.60 -8.07 17.09
C ARG A 125 2.27 -7.39 17.40
N HIS A 126 1.76 -6.57 16.47
CA HIS A 126 0.47 -5.88 16.61
C HIS A 126 -0.69 -6.85 16.81
N MET A 127 -0.75 -7.91 16.01
CA MET A 127 -1.75 -8.97 16.17
C MET A 127 -1.66 -9.62 17.56
N LYS A 128 -0.46 -9.99 18.00
CA LYS A 128 -0.25 -10.61 19.32
C LYS A 128 -0.66 -9.68 20.46
N GLN A 129 -0.30 -8.40 20.38
CA GLN A 129 -0.67 -7.38 21.35
C GLN A 129 -2.19 -7.15 21.37
N THR A 130 -2.84 -7.15 20.20
CA THR A 130 -4.31 -7.07 20.09
C THR A 130 -4.98 -8.25 20.81
N HIS A 131 -4.50 -9.47 20.56
CA HIS A 131 -5.03 -10.67 21.20
C HIS A 131 -4.87 -10.64 22.73
N ALA A 132 -3.81 -10.03 23.25
CA ALA A 132 -3.57 -9.90 24.69
C ALA A 132 -4.58 -8.97 25.39
N VAL A 133 -5.33 -8.14 24.65
CA VAL A 133 -6.41 -7.31 25.21
C VAL A 133 -7.73 -8.09 25.32
N LEU A 134 -7.90 -9.14 24.52
CA LEU A 134 -9.12 -9.93 24.44
C LEU A 134 -9.14 -11.02 25.52
N SER A 135 -10.33 -11.33 26.03
CA SER A 135 -10.54 -12.49 26.88
C SER A 135 -10.46 -13.79 26.07
N GLY A 136 -10.30 -14.93 26.76
CA GLY A 136 -10.25 -16.24 26.11
C GLY A 136 -11.50 -16.54 25.27
N LYS A 137 -12.69 -16.18 25.76
CA LYS A 137 -13.96 -16.32 25.04
C LYS A 137 -13.99 -15.45 23.77
N GLN A 138 -13.62 -14.18 23.89
CA GLN A 138 -13.57 -13.24 22.77
C GLN A 138 -12.56 -13.69 21.70
N LEU A 139 -11.39 -14.19 22.11
CA LEU A 139 -10.40 -14.74 21.19
C LEU A 139 -10.92 -16.01 20.49
N GLY A 140 -11.71 -16.83 21.17
CA GLY A 140 -12.43 -17.96 20.59
C GLY A 140 -13.38 -17.53 19.47
N SER A 141 -14.24 -16.54 19.75
CA SER A 141 -15.15 -15.94 18.76
C SER A 141 -14.40 -15.35 17.57
N LEU A 142 -13.30 -14.65 17.81
CA LEU A 142 -12.45 -14.08 16.76
C LEU A 142 -11.85 -15.16 15.84
N LYS A 143 -11.37 -16.27 16.42
CA LYS A 143 -10.85 -17.41 15.64
C LYS A 143 -11.96 -18.07 14.81
N ALA A 144 -13.13 -18.28 15.39
CA ALA A 144 -14.29 -18.85 14.69
C ALA A 144 -14.71 -17.96 13.51
N PHE A 145 -14.77 -16.65 13.73
CA PHE A 145 -15.06 -15.65 12.69
C PHE A 145 -14.06 -15.72 11.53
N HIS A 146 -12.75 -15.74 11.83
CA HIS A 146 -11.72 -15.88 10.79
C HIS A 146 -11.84 -17.19 10.01
N LYS A 147 -12.17 -18.30 10.68
CA LYS A 147 -12.40 -19.60 10.02
C LYS A 147 -13.61 -19.53 9.07
N GLN A 148 -14.72 -18.94 9.52
CA GLN A 148 -15.91 -18.73 8.68
C GLN A 148 -15.58 -17.89 7.43
N GLN A 149 -14.92 -16.74 7.60
CA GLN A 149 -14.52 -15.87 6.49
C GLN A 149 -13.60 -16.57 5.48
N LYS A 150 -12.71 -17.45 5.95
CA LYS A 150 -11.87 -18.28 5.07
C LYS A 150 -12.72 -19.25 4.26
N ASN A 151 -13.65 -19.95 4.90
CA ASN A 151 -14.51 -20.93 4.25
C ASN A 151 -15.44 -20.29 3.20
N GLU A 152 -16.05 -19.15 3.53
CA GLU A 152 -16.88 -18.38 2.59
C GLU A 152 -16.10 -17.89 1.38
N LYS A 153 -14.85 -17.44 1.57
CA LYS A 153 -13.99 -17.04 0.45
C LYS A 153 -13.69 -18.23 -0.47
N VAL A 154 -13.37 -19.40 0.10
CA VAL A 154 -13.12 -20.62 -0.68
C VAL A 154 -14.38 -21.05 -1.44
N LYS A 155 -15.55 -21.03 -0.80
CA LYS A 155 -16.84 -21.33 -1.45
C LYS A 155 -17.09 -20.40 -2.64
N ARG A 156 -16.94 -19.09 -2.46
CA ARG A 156 -17.07 -18.09 -3.54
C ARG A 156 -16.14 -18.35 -4.71
N LEU A 157 -14.87 -18.64 -4.45
CA LEU A 157 -13.89 -18.94 -5.50
C LEU A 157 -14.20 -20.24 -6.26
N ARG A 158 -14.84 -21.22 -5.61
CA ARG A 158 -15.28 -22.45 -6.28
C ARG A 158 -16.46 -22.20 -7.20
N LEU A 159 -17.46 -21.44 -6.75
CA LEU A 159 -18.63 -21.08 -7.56
C LEU A 159 -18.23 -20.28 -8.80
N ALA A 160 -17.41 -19.24 -8.63
CA ALA A 160 -16.91 -18.44 -9.76
C ALA A 160 -16.07 -19.24 -10.77
N ARG A 161 -15.46 -20.37 -10.36
CA ARG A 161 -14.75 -21.27 -11.29
C ARG A 161 -15.69 -22.21 -12.04
N GLN A 162 -16.85 -22.53 -11.47
CA GLN A 162 -17.87 -23.35 -12.11
C GLN A 162 -18.65 -22.51 -13.15
N GLU A 163 -18.99 -21.26 -12.82
CA GLU A 163 -19.66 -20.32 -13.72
C GLU A 163 -18.83 -19.98 -14.96
N ASN A 164 -17.50 -19.89 -14.84
CA ASN A 164 -16.60 -19.62 -15.99
C ASN A 164 -16.31 -20.86 -16.86
N ARG A 165 -16.88 -22.04 -16.54
CA ARG A 165 -16.68 -23.30 -17.27
C ARG A 165 -17.93 -23.79 -18.01
N GLY A 166 -19.08 -23.18 -17.77
CA GLY A 166 -20.33 -23.41 -18.50
C GLY A 166 -20.53 -22.31 -19.53
#